data_AF-A0A7S3EK42-F1
#
_entry.id   AF-A0A7S3EK42-F1
#
_cell.length_a   1.000
_cell.length_b   1.000
_cell.length_c   1.000
_cell.angle_alpha   90.00
_cell.angle_beta   90.00
_cell.angle_gamma   90.00
#
_symmetry.space_group_name_H-M   'P 1'
#
loop_
_entity.id
_entity.type
_entity.pdbx_description
1 polymer ?
#
loop_
_entity_poly.entity_id
_entity_poly.type
_entity_poly.pdbx_seq_one_letter_code
_entity_poly.pdbx_strand_id
1 'polypeptide(L)'
;MSDVRTMDIMARLEKVIFGMKKELSGAVATLSVHCAKFDSERIPPFIQEAAEEMRWRHSVASDTDLSLWKSIGVEAWPTILILSPNDHRVLVALTGDRIGRLEECLYASLSLYKKAQLQTSSFPLPKVMKPSMTWDAPLLRYPSRIAIDTKGGRLFISDSGNSRILVTTLEGRFLMQIGGSARTDPMDAEVAQHVLYSEGENEGYRDGSFQDALFKNPQGIAFNALKNELAVADTGNNCLRIANLEERSVRSVNFVSSIKDAGAKELTTKRMTSPKPWDVSVSSGNVYISLAGSNTVRDF
;
A
#
# COMPACT_ATOMS: atom_id res chain seq x y z
N MET A 1 -10.14 1.74 2.73
CA MET A 1 -10.29 0.27 2.92
C MET A 1 -9.57 -0.14 4.19
N SER A 2 -10.17 -0.94 5.06
CA SER A 2 -9.65 -1.15 6.43
C SER A 2 -8.94 -2.49 6.68
N ASP A 3 -9.12 -3.51 5.82
CA ASP A 3 -8.53 -4.84 6.07
C ASP A 3 -7.11 -4.94 5.49
N VAL A 4 -6.13 -4.99 6.39
CA VAL A 4 -4.69 -5.09 6.08
C VAL A 4 -4.36 -6.34 5.25
N ARG A 5 -5.05 -7.47 5.50
CA ARG A 5 -4.80 -8.72 4.76
C ARG A 5 -5.27 -8.60 3.31
N THR A 6 -6.39 -7.92 3.10
CA THR A 6 -6.88 -7.62 1.76
C THR A 6 -5.87 -6.77 1.00
N MET A 7 -5.29 -5.72 1.61
CA MET A 7 -4.28 -4.88 0.96
C MET A 7 -3.07 -5.67 0.46
N ASP A 8 -2.51 -6.57 1.28
CA ASP A 8 -1.36 -7.39 0.89
C ASP A 8 -1.69 -8.35 -0.25
N ILE A 9 -2.88 -8.94 -0.19
CA ILE A 9 -3.34 -9.88 -1.20
C ILE A 9 -3.61 -9.18 -2.52
N MET A 10 -4.13 -7.95 -2.49
CA MET A 10 -4.35 -7.13 -3.68
C MET A 10 -3.03 -6.71 -4.33
N ALA A 11 -2.02 -6.31 -3.54
CA ALA A 11 -0.69 -6.02 -4.07
C ALA A 11 -0.04 -7.26 -4.73
N ARG A 12 -0.25 -8.44 -4.15
CA ARG A 12 0.20 -9.71 -4.74
C ARG A 12 -0.56 -10.06 -6.02
N LEU A 13 -1.88 -9.87 -6.03
CA LEU A 13 -2.73 -10.10 -7.19
C LEU A 13 -2.28 -9.23 -8.37
N GLU A 14 -2.06 -7.94 -8.14
CA GLU A 14 -1.47 -7.01 -9.11
C GLU A 14 -0.12 -7.50 -9.63
N LYS A 15 0.78 -7.94 -8.74
CA LYS A 15 2.09 -8.47 -9.16
C LYS A 15 1.96 -9.73 -10.02
N VAL A 16 1.06 -10.64 -9.68
CA VAL A 16 0.83 -11.88 -10.45
C VAL A 16 0.22 -11.55 -11.81
N ILE A 17 -0.83 -10.73 -11.86
CA ILE A 17 -1.54 -10.41 -13.10
C ILE A 17 -0.64 -9.65 -14.07
N PHE A 18 0.01 -8.59 -13.59
CA PHE A 18 0.81 -7.72 -14.45
C PHE A 18 2.25 -8.21 -14.63
N GLY A 19 2.69 -9.18 -13.83
CA GLY A 19 3.96 -9.89 -13.99
C GLY A 19 3.87 -11.16 -14.82
N MET A 20 2.68 -11.55 -15.29
CA MET A 20 2.50 -12.73 -16.15
C MET A 20 3.31 -12.59 -17.44
N LYS A 21 3.78 -13.73 -17.96
CA LYS A 21 4.50 -13.79 -19.24
C LYS A 21 3.67 -13.11 -20.34
N LYS A 22 4.36 -12.38 -21.23
CA LYS A 22 3.75 -11.63 -22.33
C LYS A 22 2.78 -12.46 -23.19
N GLU A 23 3.03 -13.76 -23.31
CA GLU A 23 2.20 -14.72 -24.04
C GLU A 23 0.82 -14.98 -23.43
N LEU A 24 0.68 -14.75 -22.12
CA LEU A 24 -0.57 -14.85 -21.34
C LEU A 24 -1.19 -13.48 -21.05
N SER A 25 -0.55 -12.40 -21.50
CA SER A 25 -1.09 -11.06 -21.38
C SER A 25 -2.42 -10.96 -22.14
N GLY A 26 -3.48 -10.59 -21.43
CA GLY A 26 -4.85 -10.55 -21.97
C GLY A 26 -5.61 -11.88 -21.95
N ALA A 27 -5.00 -12.99 -21.51
CA ALA A 27 -5.70 -14.27 -21.34
C ALA A 27 -6.55 -14.34 -20.06
N VAL A 28 -6.28 -13.43 -19.11
CA VAL A 28 -6.94 -13.36 -17.81
C VAL A 28 -7.54 -11.96 -17.65
N ALA A 29 -8.83 -11.91 -17.35
CA ALA A 29 -9.51 -10.71 -16.89
C ALA A 29 -9.59 -10.73 -15.37
N THR A 30 -9.44 -9.57 -14.73
CA THR A 30 -9.55 -9.43 -13.27
C THR A 30 -10.63 -8.43 -12.92
N LEU A 31 -11.53 -8.86 -12.04
CA LEU A 31 -12.56 -8.04 -11.43
C LEU A 31 -12.47 -8.23 -9.91
N SER A 32 -12.30 -7.14 -9.19
CA SER A 32 -12.40 -7.15 -7.73
C SER A 32 -13.79 -6.72 -7.33
N VAL A 33 -14.45 -7.49 -6.48
CA VAL A 33 -15.77 -7.16 -5.96
C VAL A 33 -15.61 -6.70 -4.52
N HIS A 34 -15.73 -5.40 -4.29
CA HIS A 34 -15.69 -4.81 -2.96
C HIS A 34 -16.96 -5.19 -2.20
N CYS A 35 -16.77 -6.01 -1.16
CA CYS A 35 -17.81 -6.46 -0.26
C CYS A 35 -17.58 -5.77 1.09
N ALA A 36 -18.44 -4.80 1.43
CA ALA A 36 -18.24 -3.92 2.57
C ALA A 36 -18.27 -4.69 3.90
N LYS A 37 -17.24 -4.50 4.73
CA LYS A 37 -17.20 -5.03 6.11
C LYS A 37 -17.87 -4.08 7.09
N PHE A 38 -17.73 -2.77 6.85
CA PHE A 38 -18.29 -1.70 7.68
C PHE A 38 -19.27 -0.84 6.88
N ASP A 39 -20.21 -0.18 7.56
CA ASP A 39 -21.24 0.65 6.90
C ASP A 39 -20.64 1.79 6.08
N SER A 40 -19.53 2.40 6.56
CA SER A 40 -18.81 3.45 5.81
C SER A 40 -18.22 2.93 4.50
N GLU A 41 -17.90 1.64 4.41
CA GLU A 41 -17.36 1.02 3.19
C GLU A 41 -18.44 0.71 2.14
N ARG A 42 -19.73 1.02 2.41
CA ARG A 42 -20.81 0.89 1.42
C ARG A 42 -20.95 2.10 0.50
N ILE A 43 -20.26 3.20 0.80
CA ILE A 43 -20.39 4.47 0.08
C ILE A 43 -19.54 4.43 -1.19
N PRO A 44 -20.12 4.42 -2.42
CA PRO A 44 -19.36 4.21 -3.65
C PRO A 44 -18.21 5.20 -3.90
N PRO A 45 -18.36 6.52 -3.62
CA PRO A 45 -17.23 7.45 -3.70
C PRO A 45 -16.01 7.04 -2.87
N PHE A 46 -16.20 6.51 -1.65
CA PHE A 46 -15.07 6.09 -0.80
C PHE A 46 -14.39 4.82 -1.32
N ILE A 47 -15.13 3.96 -2.01
CA ILE A 47 -14.55 2.78 -2.67
C ILE A 47 -13.68 3.23 -3.84
N GLN A 48 -14.16 4.21 -4.62
CA GLN A 48 -13.38 4.79 -5.72
C GLN A 48 -12.11 5.46 -5.20
N GLU A 49 -12.21 6.35 -4.20
CA GLU A 49 -11.05 7.00 -3.57
C GLU A 49 -10.04 5.97 -3.04
N ALA A 50 -10.50 4.91 -2.37
CA ALA A 50 -9.62 3.84 -1.87
C ALA A 50 -8.92 3.08 -3.01
N ALA A 51 -9.60 2.84 -4.13
CA ALA A 51 -8.99 2.20 -5.30
C ALA A 51 -7.93 3.11 -5.95
N GLU A 52 -8.17 4.43 -5.97
CA GLU A 52 -7.25 5.45 -6.48
C GLU A 52 -6.03 5.65 -5.56
N GLU A 53 -6.24 5.64 -4.24
CA GLU A 53 -5.20 5.66 -3.21
C GLU A 53 -4.27 4.45 -3.37
N MET A 54 -4.86 3.26 -3.52
CA MET A 54 -4.14 2.00 -3.68
C MET A 54 -3.60 1.77 -5.09
N ARG A 55 -3.90 2.66 -6.04
CA ARG A 55 -3.45 2.61 -7.45
C ARG A 55 -3.81 1.29 -8.14
N TRP A 56 -5.00 0.76 -7.89
CA TRP A 56 -5.45 -0.48 -8.52
C TRP A 56 -5.70 -0.28 -10.01
N ARG A 57 -5.21 -1.23 -10.83
CA ARG A 57 -5.25 -1.13 -12.30
C ARG A 57 -6.34 -2.00 -12.93
N HIS A 58 -7.01 -2.82 -12.14
CA HIS A 58 -8.10 -3.69 -12.58
C HIS A 58 -9.45 -3.09 -12.19
N SER A 59 -10.53 -3.57 -12.82
CA SER A 59 -11.88 -3.10 -12.54
C SER A 59 -12.33 -3.48 -11.13
N VAL A 60 -13.03 -2.56 -10.47
CA VAL A 60 -13.63 -2.78 -9.15
C VAL A 60 -15.14 -2.62 -9.26
N ALA A 61 -15.89 -3.64 -8.86
CA ALA A 61 -17.33 -3.61 -8.67
C ALA A 61 -17.66 -3.46 -7.18
N SER A 62 -18.85 -2.96 -6.86
CA SER A 62 -19.31 -2.79 -5.48
C SER A 62 -20.52 -3.70 -5.21
N ASP A 63 -20.40 -4.58 -4.21
CA ASP A 63 -21.45 -5.49 -3.71
C ASP A 63 -21.87 -5.03 -2.31
N THR A 64 -22.51 -3.86 -2.25
CA THR A 64 -22.78 -3.13 -0.99
C THR A 64 -23.72 -3.86 -0.02
N ASP A 65 -24.59 -4.73 -0.54
CA ASP A 65 -25.59 -5.52 0.20
C ASP A 65 -25.15 -6.98 0.43
N LEU A 66 -23.94 -7.31 -0.02
CA LEU A 66 -23.35 -8.66 0.03
C LEU A 66 -24.21 -9.69 -0.74
N SER A 67 -24.92 -9.26 -1.79
CA SER A 67 -25.77 -10.14 -2.59
C SER A 67 -24.96 -11.20 -3.33
N LEU A 68 -23.90 -10.79 -4.04
CA LEU A 68 -23.01 -11.73 -4.72
C LEU A 68 -22.29 -12.62 -3.70
N TRP A 69 -21.72 -12.00 -2.65
CA TRP A 69 -21.03 -12.69 -1.56
C TRP A 69 -21.85 -13.86 -0.99
N LYS A 70 -23.13 -13.60 -0.65
CA LYS A 70 -24.05 -14.62 -0.12
C LYS A 70 -24.42 -15.67 -1.16
N SER A 71 -24.68 -15.27 -2.40
CA SER A 71 -25.08 -16.20 -3.47
C SER A 71 -24.00 -17.24 -3.80
N ILE A 72 -22.72 -16.87 -3.70
CA ILE A 72 -21.58 -17.76 -3.94
C ILE A 72 -21.21 -18.59 -2.70
N GLY A 73 -21.67 -18.17 -1.51
CA GLY A 73 -21.31 -18.81 -0.25
C GLY A 73 -19.87 -18.47 0.20
N VAL A 74 -19.44 -17.24 -0.03
CA VAL A 74 -18.14 -16.76 0.50
C VAL A 74 -18.26 -16.51 2.01
N GLU A 75 -17.24 -16.90 2.78
CA GLU A 75 -17.28 -16.83 4.25
C GLU A 75 -16.18 -15.97 4.87
N ALA A 76 -15.15 -15.59 4.11
CA ALA A 76 -13.99 -14.91 4.66
C ALA A 76 -13.36 -13.91 3.69
N TRP A 77 -12.97 -12.75 4.23
CA TRP A 77 -12.15 -11.79 3.51
C TRP A 77 -10.64 -12.11 3.66
N PRO A 78 -9.85 -11.95 2.59
CA PRO A 78 -10.28 -11.95 1.19
C PRO A 78 -10.53 -13.39 0.70
N THR A 79 -11.30 -13.52 -0.38
CA THR A 79 -11.48 -14.76 -1.14
C THR A 79 -11.25 -14.47 -2.62
N ILE A 80 -10.47 -15.33 -3.29
CA ILE A 80 -10.21 -15.24 -4.73
C ILE A 80 -10.90 -16.42 -5.41
N LEU A 81 -11.67 -16.12 -6.45
CA LEU A 81 -12.31 -17.12 -7.30
C LEU A 81 -11.65 -17.10 -8.68
N ILE A 82 -11.26 -18.27 -9.18
CA ILE A 82 -10.85 -18.45 -10.57
C ILE A 82 -12.04 -19.05 -11.30
N LEU A 83 -12.54 -18.33 -12.31
CA LEU A 83 -13.70 -18.72 -13.10
C LEU A 83 -13.26 -19.31 -14.44
N SER A 84 -14.06 -20.25 -14.96
CA SER A 84 -13.88 -20.75 -16.32
C SER A 84 -14.19 -19.65 -17.36
N PRO A 85 -13.53 -19.69 -18.53
CA PRO A 85 -13.64 -18.65 -19.55
C PRO A 85 -15.01 -18.58 -20.24
N ASN A 86 -15.73 -19.71 -20.36
CA ASN A 86 -16.91 -19.81 -21.23
C ASN A 86 -18.25 -19.85 -20.47
N ASP A 87 -18.29 -20.52 -19.32
CA ASP A 87 -19.51 -20.72 -18.52
C ASP A 87 -19.41 -20.15 -17.10
N HIS A 88 -18.34 -19.38 -16.82
CA HIS A 88 -18.09 -18.67 -15.56
C HIS A 88 -18.25 -19.52 -14.30
N ARG A 89 -18.00 -20.83 -14.41
CA ARG A 89 -18.02 -21.77 -13.28
C ARG A 89 -16.79 -21.54 -12.42
N VAL A 90 -16.96 -21.66 -11.12
CA VAL A 90 -15.85 -21.60 -10.16
C VAL A 90 -14.97 -22.84 -10.35
N LEU A 91 -13.74 -22.64 -10.84
CA LEU A 91 -12.72 -23.67 -10.96
C LEU A 91 -11.93 -23.83 -9.65
N VAL A 92 -11.64 -22.69 -9.01
CA VAL A 92 -10.85 -22.63 -7.78
C VAL A 92 -11.39 -21.54 -6.87
N ALA A 93 -11.49 -21.82 -5.57
CA ALA A 93 -11.73 -20.84 -4.52
C ALA A 93 -10.57 -20.85 -3.51
N LEU A 94 -9.86 -19.72 -3.40
CA LEU A 94 -8.74 -19.53 -2.49
C LEU A 94 -9.14 -18.57 -1.37
N THR A 95 -8.95 -18.98 -0.12
CA THR A 95 -9.21 -18.15 1.06
C THR A 95 -8.13 -18.40 2.11
N GLY A 96 -7.90 -17.42 2.98
CA GLY A 96 -6.84 -17.45 3.99
C GLY A 96 -5.47 -17.77 3.39
N ASP A 97 -4.72 -18.65 4.05
CA ASP A 97 -3.35 -19.01 3.64
C ASP A 97 -3.27 -19.64 2.23
N ARG A 98 -4.37 -20.21 1.71
CA ARG A 98 -4.39 -20.84 0.38
C ARG A 98 -4.23 -19.83 -0.76
N ILE A 99 -4.50 -18.55 -0.50
CA ILE A 99 -4.21 -17.46 -1.45
C ILE A 99 -2.72 -17.39 -1.78
N GLY A 100 -1.87 -17.94 -0.89
CA GLY A 100 -0.47 -18.22 -1.14
C GLY A 100 -0.15 -19.00 -2.41
N ARG A 101 -1.14 -19.71 -2.98
CA ARG A 101 -1.01 -20.57 -4.15
C ARG A 101 -1.66 -20.01 -5.41
N LEU A 102 -2.07 -18.73 -5.39
CA LEU A 102 -2.78 -18.08 -6.50
C LEU A 102 -2.10 -18.32 -7.85
N GLU A 103 -0.79 -18.09 -7.92
CA GLU A 103 -0.03 -18.22 -9.16
C GLU A 103 -0.06 -19.67 -9.69
N GLU A 104 0.22 -20.66 -8.84
CA GLU A 104 0.14 -22.09 -9.19
C GLU A 104 -1.25 -22.46 -9.72
N CYS A 105 -2.30 -22.08 -8.98
CA CYS A 105 -3.68 -22.38 -9.35
C CYS A 105 -4.08 -21.70 -10.66
N LEU A 106 -3.63 -20.48 -10.91
CA LEU A 106 -3.90 -19.76 -12.13
C LEU A 106 -3.24 -20.44 -13.35
N TYR A 107 -1.95 -20.77 -13.25
CA TYR A 107 -1.24 -21.47 -14.33
C TYR A 107 -1.83 -22.87 -14.59
N ALA A 108 -2.19 -23.60 -13.52
CA ALA A 108 -2.87 -24.89 -13.64
C ALA A 108 -4.25 -24.76 -14.29
N SER A 109 -5.01 -23.71 -13.98
CA SER A 109 -6.31 -23.46 -14.60
C SER A 109 -6.15 -23.11 -16.08
N LEU A 110 -5.16 -22.28 -16.43
CA LEU A 110 -4.86 -21.92 -17.81
C LEU A 110 -4.43 -23.13 -18.65
N SER A 111 -3.70 -24.09 -18.08
CA SER A 111 -3.25 -25.28 -18.81
C SER A 111 -4.37 -26.27 -19.17
N LEU A 112 -5.53 -26.18 -18.51
CA LEU A 112 -6.72 -26.96 -18.84
C LEU A 112 -7.37 -26.51 -20.16
N TYR A 113 -7.15 -25.26 -20.58
CA TYR A 113 -7.79 -24.69 -21.76
C TYR A 113 -6.77 -24.45 -22.87
N LYS A 114 -7.04 -24.98 -24.07
CA LYS A 114 -6.25 -24.61 -25.25
C LYS A 114 -6.59 -23.18 -25.66
N LYS A 115 -5.61 -22.43 -26.18
CA LYS A 115 -5.81 -21.03 -26.63
C LYS A 115 -6.98 -20.86 -27.62
N ALA A 116 -7.27 -21.88 -28.44
CA ALA A 116 -8.39 -21.90 -29.38
C ALA A 116 -9.79 -22.10 -28.72
N GLN A 117 -9.84 -22.52 -27.45
CA GLN A 117 -11.07 -22.72 -26.67
C GLN A 117 -11.41 -21.52 -25.77
N LEU A 118 -10.51 -20.53 -25.70
CA LEU A 118 -10.73 -19.30 -24.95
C LEU A 118 -11.53 -18.35 -25.85
N GLN A 119 -12.75 -18.01 -25.43
CA GLN A 119 -13.47 -16.86 -25.97
C GLN A 119 -12.63 -15.61 -25.66
N THR A 120 -11.91 -15.10 -26.65
CA THR A 120 -11.10 -13.87 -26.51
C THR A 120 -11.93 -12.60 -26.75
N SER A 121 -13.23 -12.74 -27.05
CA SER A 121 -14.16 -11.62 -26.99
C SER A 121 -14.07 -11.06 -25.58
N SER A 122 -13.51 -9.86 -25.45
CA SER A 122 -13.30 -9.22 -24.16
C SER A 122 -14.61 -9.28 -23.40
N PHE A 123 -14.63 -9.96 -22.24
CA PHE A 123 -15.66 -9.66 -21.24
C PHE A 123 -15.66 -8.14 -21.11
N PRO A 124 -16.79 -7.45 -21.36
CA PRO A 124 -16.82 -6.00 -21.40
C PRO A 124 -16.69 -5.49 -19.98
N LEU A 125 -15.47 -5.55 -19.45
CA LEU A 125 -15.12 -4.84 -18.25
C LEU A 125 -15.27 -3.36 -18.57
N PRO A 126 -15.94 -2.59 -17.69
CA PRO A 126 -15.92 -1.14 -17.80
C PRO A 126 -14.47 -0.71 -17.98
N LYS A 127 -14.21 0.15 -18.98
CA LYS A 127 -12.88 0.73 -19.14
C LYS A 127 -12.49 1.30 -17.78
N VAL A 128 -11.37 0.81 -17.23
CA VAL A 128 -10.80 1.35 -16.01
C VAL A 128 -10.61 2.84 -16.27
N MET A 129 -11.39 3.68 -15.58
CA MET A 129 -11.19 5.11 -15.63
C MET A 129 -9.81 5.33 -15.03
N LYS A 130 -8.84 5.70 -15.87
CA LYS A 130 -7.63 6.28 -15.34
C LYS A 130 -8.06 7.53 -14.57
N PRO A 131 -7.60 7.73 -13.33
CA PRO A 131 -7.85 8.99 -12.63
C PRO A 131 -7.50 10.11 -13.61
N SER A 132 -8.43 11.04 -13.86
CA SER A 132 -8.12 12.14 -14.75
C SER A 132 -6.99 12.92 -14.09
N MET A 133 -5.80 12.93 -14.72
CA MET A 133 -4.74 13.87 -14.36
C MET A 133 -5.26 15.28 -14.65
N THR A 134 -5.94 15.86 -13.67
CA THR A 134 -6.33 17.26 -13.69
C THR A 134 -5.22 18.08 -13.10
N TRP A 135 -4.90 19.18 -13.77
CA TRP A 135 -3.89 20.16 -13.36
C TRP A 135 -4.19 20.81 -11.98
N ASP A 136 -5.41 20.64 -11.47
CA ASP A 136 -5.88 21.10 -10.15
C ASP A 136 -5.68 20.08 -9.02
N ALA A 137 -4.85 19.05 -9.22
CA ALA A 137 -4.62 18.06 -8.18
C ALA A 137 -3.99 18.70 -6.91
N PRO A 138 -4.44 18.28 -5.71
CA PRO A 138 -4.02 18.91 -4.45
C PRO A 138 -2.54 18.64 -4.14
N LEU A 139 -1.88 19.60 -3.47
CA LEU A 139 -0.47 19.51 -3.03
C LEU A 139 -0.20 18.27 -2.17
N LEU A 140 -1.17 17.89 -1.34
CA LEU A 140 -1.16 16.67 -0.54
C LEU A 140 -2.09 15.64 -1.18
N ARG A 141 -1.66 14.38 -1.21
CA ARG A 141 -2.45 13.28 -1.74
C ARG A 141 -2.55 12.18 -0.69
N TYR A 142 -3.75 12.00 -0.12
CA TYR A 142 -4.03 11.03 0.94
C TYR A 142 -3.03 11.12 2.11
N PRO A 143 -2.83 12.30 2.75
CA PRO A 143 -1.95 12.40 3.90
C PRO A 143 -2.50 11.60 5.09
N SER A 144 -1.67 10.75 5.70
CA SER A 144 -2.13 9.78 6.73
C SER A 144 -1.90 10.26 8.16
N ARG A 145 -0.81 11.00 8.40
CA ARG A 145 -0.39 11.37 9.76
C ARG A 145 0.44 12.66 9.77
N ILE A 146 0.41 13.32 10.92
CA ILE A 146 1.26 14.47 11.23
C ILE A 146 2.09 14.21 12.49
N ALA A 147 3.27 14.82 12.55
CA ALA A 147 4.07 14.96 13.77
C ALA A 147 4.51 16.42 13.93
N ILE A 148 4.73 16.85 15.17
CA ILE A 148 5.00 18.26 15.48
C ILE A 148 6.30 18.38 16.26
N ASP A 149 7.17 19.29 15.84
CA ASP A 149 8.29 19.81 16.61
C ASP A 149 7.93 21.21 17.10
N THR A 150 7.43 21.30 18.33
CA THR A 150 6.99 22.57 18.93
C THR A 150 8.15 23.52 19.22
N LYS A 151 9.35 23.01 19.51
CA LYS A 151 10.53 23.85 19.80
C LYS A 151 11.14 24.42 18.53
N GLY A 152 11.25 23.60 17.49
CA GLY A 152 11.76 24.02 16.18
C GLY A 152 10.71 24.71 15.30
N GLY A 153 9.43 24.73 15.70
CA GLY A 153 8.35 25.33 14.93
C GLY A 153 8.06 24.60 13.62
N ARG A 154 8.20 23.27 13.60
CA ARG A 154 8.04 22.45 12.39
C ARG A 154 6.86 21.49 12.50
N LEU A 155 6.17 21.29 11.37
CA LEU A 155 5.15 20.28 11.17
C LEU A 155 5.64 19.30 10.11
N PHE A 156 5.65 18.01 10.46
CA PHE A 156 5.94 16.90 9.56
C PHE A 156 4.62 16.27 9.11
N ILE A 157 4.49 15.99 7.82
CA ILE A 157 3.28 15.44 7.20
C ILE A 157 3.67 14.21 6.40
N SER A 158 3.07 13.08 6.72
CA SER A 158 3.19 11.85 5.94
C SER A 158 2.23 11.92 4.75
N ASP A 159 2.76 12.30 3.59
CA ASP A 159 2.01 12.48 2.35
C ASP A 159 2.00 11.15 1.56
N SER A 160 1.20 10.21 2.07
CA SER A 160 1.27 8.79 1.75
C SER A 160 1.04 8.50 0.27
N GLY A 161 0.04 9.15 -0.34
CA GLY A 161 -0.30 8.99 -1.75
C GLY A 161 0.79 9.50 -2.71
N ASN A 162 1.69 10.37 -2.22
CA ASN A 162 2.89 10.85 -2.92
C ASN A 162 4.18 10.15 -2.47
N SER A 163 4.11 9.21 -1.51
CA SER A 163 5.26 8.44 -1.02
C SER A 163 6.43 9.30 -0.52
N ARG A 164 6.12 10.35 0.23
CA ARG A 164 7.09 11.30 0.79
C ARG A 164 6.68 11.78 2.18
N ILE A 165 7.62 12.41 2.89
CA ILE A 165 7.32 13.23 4.06
C ILE A 165 7.56 14.70 3.72
N LEU A 166 6.59 15.57 4.01
CA LEU A 166 6.74 17.01 3.88
C LEU A 166 7.02 17.65 5.23
N VAL A 167 7.89 18.65 5.24
CA VAL A 167 8.23 19.44 6.42
C VAL A 167 7.86 20.89 6.14
N THR A 168 7.07 21.47 7.05
CA THR A 168 6.54 22.83 6.95
C THR A 168 6.76 23.56 8.28
N THR A 169 6.59 24.88 8.29
CA THR A 169 6.41 25.63 9.55
C THR A 169 5.04 25.32 10.16
N LEU A 170 4.79 25.71 11.41
CA LEU A 170 3.46 25.57 12.01
C LEU A 170 2.38 26.39 11.29
N GLU A 171 2.76 27.43 10.54
CA GLU A 171 1.88 28.23 9.69
C GLU A 171 1.69 27.63 8.28
N GLY A 172 2.27 26.44 8.01
CA GLY A 172 2.12 25.73 6.75
C GLY A 172 3.07 26.17 5.64
N ARG A 173 4.09 26.99 5.91
CA ARG A 173 5.11 27.34 4.91
C ARG A 173 6.00 26.14 4.65
N PHE A 174 6.18 25.75 3.39
CA PHE A 174 7.10 24.67 3.01
C PHE A 174 8.53 24.97 3.47
N LEU A 175 9.20 23.95 4.02
CA LEU A 175 10.60 24.02 4.46
C LEU A 175 11.47 23.01 3.69
N MET A 176 11.05 21.75 3.63
CA MET A 176 11.77 20.70 2.91
C MET A 176 10.90 19.47 2.68
N GLN A 177 11.40 18.56 1.84
CA GLN A 177 10.84 17.24 1.59
C GLN A 177 11.86 16.16 1.96
N ILE A 178 11.36 15.04 2.47
CA ILE A 178 12.14 13.82 2.73
C ILE A 178 11.57 12.70 1.88
N GLY A 179 12.39 12.19 0.97
CA GLY A 179 12.07 11.14 0.02
C GLY A 179 11.03 11.50 -1.03
N GLY A 180 10.74 10.54 -1.91
CA GLY A 180 9.99 10.78 -3.15
C GLY A 180 10.90 11.49 -4.16
N SER A 181 11.31 10.77 -5.21
CA SER A 181 12.40 11.18 -6.13
C SER A 181 12.43 12.69 -6.37
N ALA A 182 13.56 13.31 -6.00
CA ALA A 182 13.74 14.75 -6.08
C ALA A 182 13.58 15.24 -7.52
N ARG A 183 12.50 15.96 -7.77
CA ARG A 183 12.59 17.19 -8.53
C ARG A 183 12.13 18.31 -7.59
N THR A 184 12.62 19.50 -7.84
CA THR A 184 12.79 20.65 -6.93
C THR A 184 11.56 21.16 -6.16
N ASP A 185 11.86 22.10 -5.24
CA ASP A 185 10.96 22.93 -4.44
C ASP A 185 9.51 22.98 -5.00
N PRO A 186 8.49 22.53 -4.25
CA PRO A 186 7.09 22.60 -4.67
C PRO A 186 6.61 24.02 -5.01
N MET A 187 7.34 25.06 -4.57
CA MET A 187 7.04 26.46 -4.84
C MET A 187 7.66 27.00 -6.14
N ASP A 188 8.55 26.25 -6.80
CA ASP A 188 9.10 26.63 -8.10
C ASP A 188 8.06 26.29 -9.19
N ALA A 189 7.34 27.31 -9.66
CA ALA A 189 6.14 27.16 -10.51
C ALA A 189 6.41 26.43 -11.83
N GLU A 190 7.64 26.50 -12.35
CA GLU A 190 8.05 25.83 -13.59
C GLU A 190 8.37 24.34 -13.37
N VAL A 191 8.71 23.94 -12.13
CA VAL A 191 9.09 22.56 -11.78
C VAL A 191 7.97 21.80 -11.06
N ALA A 192 7.05 22.50 -10.38
CA ALA A 192 5.80 21.93 -9.87
C ALA A 192 5.06 21.11 -10.95
N GLN A 193 5.16 21.51 -12.23
CA GLN A 193 4.58 20.80 -13.38
C GLN A 193 5.16 19.39 -13.63
N HIS A 194 6.41 19.11 -13.22
CA HIS A 194 7.08 17.83 -13.48
C HIS A 194 7.35 16.99 -12.21
N VAL A 195 7.29 17.59 -11.03
CA VAL A 195 7.60 16.94 -9.73
C VAL A 195 6.38 16.28 -9.12
N LEU A 196 5.20 16.89 -9.32
CA LEU A 196 4.03 16.58 -8.52
C LEU A 196 3.33 15.29 -8.96
N TYR A 197 3.56 14.80 -10.17
CA TYR A 197 2.76 13.70 -10.73
C TYR A 197 3.56 12.74 -11.63
N SER A 198 4.50 11.99 -11.08
CA SER A 198 4.96 10.73 -11.70
C SER A 198 4.27 9.55 -11.01
N GLU A 199 3.24 9.00 -11.66
CA GLU A 199 2.62 7.75 -11.22
C GLU A 199 3.69 6.65 -11.14
N GLY A 200 3.94 6.12 -9.95
CA GLY A 200 4.78 4.95 -9.72
C GLY A 200 6.30 5.13 -9.78
N GLU A 201 6.84 6.29 -10.21
CA GLU A 201 8.31 6.47 -10.32
C GLU A 201 8.98 6.91 -9.00
N ASN A 202 8.19 7.43 -8.04
CA ASN A 202 8.71 7.98 -6.79
C ASN A 202 8.50 7.08 -5.56
N GLU A 203 7.84 5.93 -5.73
CA GLU A 203 7.70 4.93 -4.67
C GLU A 203 8.83 3.91 -4.74
N GLY A 204 9.27 3.42 -3.59
CA GLY A 204 10.28 2.37 -3.55
C GLY A 204 10.92 2.25 -2.18
N TYR A 205 11.97 1.44 -2.12
CA TYR A 205 12.75 1.22 -0.91
C TYR A 205 14.21 1.59 -1.19
N ARG A 206 14.64 2.72 -0.63
CA ARG A 206 16.05 3.16 -0.72
C ARG A 206 16.41 4.03 0.48
N ASP A 207 17.49 3.71 1.17
CA ASP A 207 18.11 4.55 2.19
C ASP A 207 19.03 5.59 1.54
N GLY A 208 19.50 6.60 2.28
CA GLY A 208 20.45 7.59 1.76
C GLY A 208 20.09 9.01 2.16
N SER A 209 20.48 9.98 1.33
CA SER A 209 20.11 11.39 1.55
C SER A 209 18.59 11.58 1.49
N PHE A 210 18.08 12.70 2.02
CA PHE A 210 16.66 13.04 1.86
C PHE A 210 16.18 13.09 0.40
N GLN A 211 17.05 13.36 -0.57
CA GLN A 211 16.70 13.42 -1.99
C GLN A 211 16.67 12.03 -2.64
N ASP A 212 17.54 11.12 -2.18
CA ASP A 212 17.69 9.78 -2.73
C ASP A 212 16.78 8.76 -2.07
N ALA A 213 16.36 9.02 -0.83
CA ALA A 213 15.53 8.11 -0.07
C ALA A 213 14.18 7.89 -0.77
N LEU A 214 13.72 6.64 -0.79
CA LEU A 214 12.41 6.28 -1.30
C LEU A 214 11.59 5.64 -0.19
N PHE A 215 10.32 6.04 -0.13
CA PHE A 215 9.29 5.44 0.71
C PHE A 215 8.25 4.75 -0.17
N LYS A 216 7.41 3.92 0.44
CA LYS A 216 6.24 3.34 -0.22
C LYS A 216 5.06 3.36 0.72
N ASN A 217 4.11 4.27 0.46
CA ASN A 217 2.94 4.47 1.31
C ASN A 217 3.32 4.62 2.80
N PRO A 218 4.14 5.62 3.17
CA PRO A 218 4.46 5.89 4.57
C PRO A 218 3.17 6.25 5.33
N GLN A 219 3.00 5.74 6.55
CA GLN A 219 1.80 5.99 7.36
C GLN A 219 2.19 6.82 8.59
N GLY A 220 2.16 6.23 9.79
CA GLY A 220 2.46 6.96 11.00
C GLY A 220 3.88 7.51 11.05
N ILE A 221 4.00 8.68 11.68
CA ILE A 221 5.26 9.38 11.88
C ILE A 221 5.31 9.95 13.30
N ALA A 222 6.50 10.00 13.88
CA ALA A 222 6.72 10.55 15.22
C ALA A 222 8.08 11.21 15.33
N PHE A 223 8.11 12.42 15.87
CA PHE A 223 9.33 13.19 16.04
C PHE A 223 9.99 12.90 17.40
N ASN A 224 11.27 12.53 17.36
CA ASN A 224 12.11 12.33 18.54
C ASN A 224 12.98 13.57 18.77
N ALA A 225 12.52 14.47 19.64
CA ALA A 225 13.23 15.71 19.96
C ALA A 225 14.59 15.50 20.63
N LEU A 226 14.81 14.36 21.33
CA LEU A 226 16.09 14.07 21.99
C LEU A 226 17.20 13.72 20.99
N LYS A 227 16.84 13.05 19.90
CA LYS A 227 17.77 12.60 18.85
C LYS A 227 17.70 13.46 17.58
N ASN A 228 16.76 14.40 17.50
CA ASN A 228 16.43 15.16 16.29
C ASN A 228 16.17 14.24 15.08
N GLU A 229 15.44 13.15 15.32
CA GLU A 229 15.11 12.12 14.34
C GLU A 229 13.59 12.03 14.15
N LEU A 230 13.14 11.73 12.93
CA LEU A 230 11.74 11.39 12.64
C LEU A 230 11.65 9.88 12.40
N ALA A 231 10.87 9.18 13.22
CA ALA A 231 10.48 7.80 12.98
C ALA A 231 9.31 7.77 11.99
N VAL A 232 9.37 6.88 11.01
CA VAL A 232 8.39 6.74 9.93
C VAL A 232 8.03 5.26 9.75
N ALA A 233 6.75 4.92 9.92
CA ALA A 233 6.21 3.63 9.55
C ALA A 233 6.05 3.57 8.02
N ASP A 234 6.99 2.94 7.33
CA ASP A 234 6.97 2.80 5.88
C ASP A 234 6.18 1.53 5.49
N THR A 235 4.85 1.65 5.60
CA THR A 235 3.91 0.52 5.60
C THR A 235 3.94 -0.29 4.32
N GLY A 236 4.09 0.34 3.16
CA GLY A 236 4.16 -0.36 1.88
C GLY A 236 5.48 -1.11 1.68
N ASN A 237 6.58 -0.65 2.30
CA ASN A 237 7.86 -1.36 2.34
C ASN A 237 7.96 -2.36 3.50
N ASN A 238 6.97 -2.38 4.40
CA ASN A 238 6.96 -3.21 5.61
C ASN A 238 8.23 -3.00 6.45
N CYS A 239 8.60 -1.75 6.73
CA CYS A 239 9.78 -1.43 7.55
C CYS A 239 9.59 -0.15 8.40
N LEU A 240 10.39 -0.01 9.45
CA LEU A 240 10.55 1.24 10.18
C LEU A 240 11.71 2.02 9.57
N ARG A 241 11.51 3.31 9.34
CA ARG A 241 12.51 4.22 8.77
C ARG A 241 12.80 5.31 9.78
N ILE A 242 14.07 5.72 9.87
CA ILE A 242 14.51 6.84 10.70
C ILE A 242 15.12 7.89 9.80
N ALA A 243 14.57 9.09 9.81
CA ALA A 243 15.12 10.26 9.14
C ALA A 243 15.87 11.12 10.17
N ASN A 244 17.20 11.18 10.06
CA ASN A 244 18.03 12.07 10.86
C ASN A 244 17.99 13.48 10.25
N LEU A 245 17.45 14.46 11.00
CA LEU A 245 17.24 15.81 10.50
C LEU A 245 18.52 16.67 10.51
N GLU A 246 19.56 16.25 11.24
CA GLU A 246 20.87 16.92 11.25
C GLU A 246 21.73 16.43 10.08
N GLU A 247 21.86 15.12 9.92
CA GLU A 247 22.62 14.50 8.82
C GLU A 247 21.90 14.54 7.46
N ARG A 248 20.59 14.86 7.47
CA ARG A 248 19.71 14.84 6.30
C ARG A 248 19.72 13.50 5.57
N SER A 249 19.66 12.42 6.35
CA SER A 249 19.73 11.04 5.88
C SER A 249 18.54 10.21 6.38
N VAL A 250 18.16 9.20 5.61
CA VAL A 250 17.17 8.19 5.96
C VAL A 250 17.83 6.83 6.01
N ARG A 251 17.59 6.09 7.09
CA ARG A 251 18.03 4.70 7.27
C ARG A 251 16.88 3.79 7.65
N SER A 252 16.98 2.53 7.26
CA SER A 252 16.03 1.49 7.64
C SER A 252 16.41 0.83 8.98
N VAL A 253 15.40 0.47 9.77
CA VAL A 253 15.53 -0.29 11.01
C VAL A 253 14.89 -1.66 10.81
N ASN A 254 15.72 -2.71 10.88
CA ASN A 254 15.24 -4.08 10.72
C ASN A 254 14.48 -4.54 11.96
N PHE A 255 13.28 -5.10 11.78
CA PHE A 255 12.42 -5.61 12.85
C PHE A 255 12.97 -6.84 13.62
N VAL A 256 14.15 -7.35 13.24
CA VAL A 256 14.69 -8.64 13.70
C VAL A 256 15.74 -8.50 14.81
N SER A 257 16.28 -7.31 15.07
CA SER A 257 17.47 -7.16 15.94
C SER A 257 17.23 -6.96 17.44
N SER A 258 15.99 -6.97 17.93
CA SER A 258 15.72 -6.83 19.39
C SER A 258 15.18 -8.09 20.08
N ILE A 259 15.36 -9.28 19.50
CA ILE A 259 15.13 -10.53 20.26
C ILE A 259 16.32 -10.78 21.21
N LYS A 260 16.35 -10.01 22.31
CA LYS A 260 16.89 -10.47 23.59
C LYS A 260 15.72 -10.63 24.58
N ASP A 261 14.66 -11.30 24.15
CA ASP A 261 13.63 -11.73 25.09
C ASP A 261 14.01 -13.08 25.68
N ALA A 262 14.24 -13.05 26.99
CA ALA A 262 14.24 -14.18 27.87
C ALA A 262 13.02 -15.08 27.58
N GLY A 263 13.26 -16.25 26.99
CA GLY A 263 12.31 -17.36 26.96
C GLY A 263 11.30 -17.40 25.80
N ALA A 264 11.31 -16.45 24.87
CA ALA A 264 10.47 -16.58 23.67
C ALA A 264 11.11 -17.58 22.70
N LYS A 265 10.59 -18.81 22.65
CA LYS A 265 10.91 -19.81 21.61
C LYS A 265 10.89 -19.11 20.25
N GLU A 266 12.01 -19.21 19.54
CA GLU A 266 12.11 -18.83 18.13
C GLU A 266 10.83 -19.22 17.41
N LEU A 267 10.02 -18.23 17.02
CA LEU A 267 8.94 -18.43 16.07
C LEU A 267 9.58 -18.61 14.69
N THR A 268 10.26 -19.73 14.51
CA THR A 268 10.57 -20.35 13.22
C THR A 268 9.28 -20.89 12.60
N THR A 269 8.32 -20.00 12.42
CA THR A 269 7.21 -20.24 11.50
C THR A 269 7.29 -19.15 10.46
N LYS A 270 7.61 -19.57 9.24
CA LYS A 270 7.49 -18.83 7.98
C LYS A 270 6.01 -18.50 7.72
N ARG A 271 5.33 -17.91 8.70
CA ARG A 271 4.00 -17.32 8.57
C ARG A 271 4.19 -16.10 7.69
N MET A 272 3.25 -15.93 6.77
CA MET A 272 3.13 -14.76 5.91
C MET A 272 2.68 -13.54 6.73
N THR A 273 3.37 -13.23 7.82
CA THR A 273 3.11 -12.06 8.65
C THR A 273 4.02 -10.96 8.16
N SER A 274 3.56 -10.25 7.14
CA SER A 274 4.06 -8.91 6.93
C SER A 274 3.75 -8.11 8.21
N PRO A 275 4.74 -7.57 8.92
CA PRO A 275 4.51 -6.87 10.19
C PRO A 275 3.61 -5.64 10.01
N LYS A 276 3.61 -5.03 8.81
CA LYS A 276 2.78 -3.86 8.46
C LYS A 276 2.79 -2.78 9.54
N PRO A 277 3.93 -2.09 9.70
CA PRO A 277 3.99 -0.96 10.62
C PRO A 277 2.94 0.07 10.19
N TRP A 278 2.08 0.50 11.10
CA TRP A 278 0.97 1.40 10.77
C TRP A 278 1.13 2.76 11.44
N ASP A 279 1.40 2.76 12.74
CA ASP A 279 1.61 3.98 13.50
C ASP A 279 2.84 3.88 14.40
N VAL A 280 3.50 5.01 14.65
CA VAL A 280 4.66 5.12 15.54
C VAL A 280 4.44 6.21 16.58
N SER A 281 5.03 6.03 17.75
CA SER A 281 5.11 7.07 18.78
C SER A 281 6.49 7.07 19.43
N VAL A 282 6.87 8.19 20.03
CA VAL A 282 8.15 8.32 20.72
C VAL A 282 7.88 8.72 22.16
N SER A 283 8.53 8.02 23.11
CA SER A 283 8.53 8.40 24.52
C SER A 283 9.88 8.10 25.14
N SER A 284 10.41 9.04 25.92
CA SER A 284 11.73 8.94 26.58
C SER A 284 12.88 8.54 25.64
N GLY A 285 12.79 8.91 24.35
CA GLY A 285 13.80 8.60 23.33
C GLY A 285 13.68 7.22 22.68
N ASN A 286 12.75 6.38 23.14
CA ASN A 286 12.39 5.08 22.56
C ASN A 286 11.27 5.24 21.54
N VAL A 287 11.26 4.39 20.51
CA VAL A 287 10.24 4.38 19.46
C VAL A 287 9.31 3.19 19.69
N TYR A 288 8.01 3.44 19.78
CA TYR A 288 6.98 2.40 19.84
C TYR A 288 6.24 2.33 18.51
N ILE A 289 5.93 1.12 18.06
CA ILE A 289 5.30 0.89 16.76
C ILE A 289 4.13 -0.08 16.88
N SER A 290 3.02 0.26 16.21
CA SER A 290 1.89 -0.64 16.01
C SER A 290 2.09 -1.41 14.70
N LEU A 291 2.03 -2.74 14.80
CA LEU A 291 2.21 -3.68 13.70
C LEU A 291 0.84 -4.28 13.36
N ALA A 292 0.15 -3.66 12.41
CA ALA A 292 -1.24 -3.99 12.09
C ALA A 292 -1.38 -5.37 11.42
N GLY A 293 -0.32 -5.86 10.77
CA GLY A 293 -0.33 -7.17 10.12
C GLY A 293 -0.14 -8.34 11.10
N SER A 294 0.46 -8.09 12.26
CA SER A 294 0.66 -9.08 13.31
C SER A 294 -0.21 -8.86 14.55
N ASN A 295 -1.02 -7.79 14.61
CA ASN A 295 -1.81 -7.40 15.77
C ASN A 295 -0.98 -7.23 17.05
N THR A 296 0.21 -6.62 16.92
CA THR A 296 1.14 -6.43 18.05
C THR A 296 1.64 -5.00 18.14
N VAL A 297 2.07 -4.59 19.34
CA VAL A 297 2.87 -3.37 19.56
C VAL A 297 4.28 -3.79 19.95
N ARG A 298 5.30 -3.06 19.50
CA ARG A 298 6.71 -3.29 19.83
C ARG A 298 7.44 -1.98 20.13
N ASP A 299 8.53 -2.05 20.87
CA ASP A 299 9.46 -0.96 21.13
C ASP A 299 10.82 -1.17 20.43
N PHE A 300 11.50 -0.05 20.15
CA PHE A 300 12.76 0.05 19.40
C PHE A 300 13.66 1.17 19.96
#